data_AF-A0AA38T7I9-F1
#
_entry.id   AF-A0AA38T7I9-F1
#
_cell.length_a   1.000
_cell.length_b   1.000
_cell.length_c   1.000
_cell.angle_alpha   90.00
_cell.angle_beta   90.00
_cell.angle_gamma   90.00
#
_symmetry.space_group_name_H-M   'P 1'
#
loop_
_entity.id
_entity.type
_entity.pdbx_description
1 polymer ?
#
loop_
_entity_poly.entity_id
_entity_poly.type
_entity_poly.pdbx_seq_one_letter_code
_entity_poly.pdbx_strand_id
1 'polypeptide(L)'
;MSTDYEFQPSDVEIHNAVLQDDWSSVSEVFKVNPGLRMRPINVLSDTPLMLAVGINRSNHFASELVSSLKADGNLQAALNATNYKGDTALHHAVKVGNVKGVNLLMMNSFDPNIALRYNKEGQTPLLLAAWLVRNKPMLESMYFELGVFYYPHNLMYSDKSLIFGTLLTPTIDAGFLGQQYKY
;
A
#
# COMPACT_ATOMS: atom_id res chain seq x y z
N MET A 1 19.86 0.00 -18.51
CA MET A 1 18.72 -0.50 -19.30
C MET A 1 17.87 0.70 -19.63
N SER A 2 17.66 0.97 -20.92
CA SER A 2 16.78 2.04 -21.41
C SER A 2 15.38 1.80 -20.86
N THR A 3 14.88 2.70 -20.02
CA THR A 3 13.49 2.70 -19.55
C THR A 3 12.69 3.58 -20.50
N ASP A 4 12.34 3.04 -21.65
CA ASP A 4 11.48 3.72 -22.62
C ASP A 4 10.04 3.62 -22.12
N TYR A 5 9.74 4.34 -21.04
CA TYR A 5 8.36 4.65 -20.67
C TYR A 5 7.75 5.42 -21.84
N GLU A 6 6.89 4.75 -22.59
CA GLU A 6 6.19 5.34 -23.72
C GLU A 6 4.98 6.12 -23.19
N PHE A 7 5.18 7.43 -23.05
CA PHE A 7 4.15 8.37 -22.63
C PHE A 7 2.90 8.26 -23.50
N GLN A 8 1.74 8.12 -22.87
CA GLN A 8 0.44 8.21 -23.53
C GLN A 8 -0.32 9.43 -23.00
N PRO A 9 -1.11 10.16 -23.83
CA PRO A 9 -1.94 11.26 -23.34
C PRO A 9 -2.87 10.88 -22.19
N SER A 10 -3.35 9.63 -22.17
CA SER A 10 -4.16 9.08 -21.08
C SER A 10 -3.42 9.01 -19.74
N ASP A 11 -2.09 8.98 -19.73
CA ASP A 11 -1.30 9.02 -18.48
C ASP A 11 -1.46 10.35 -17.75
N VAL A 12 -1.45 11.46 -18.49
CA VAL A 12 -1.63 12.79 -17.91
C VAL A 12 -3.05 12.96 -17.40
N GLU A 13 -4.03 12.47 -18.16
CA GLU A 13 -5.44 12.51 -17.77
C GLU A 13 -5.65 11.75 -16.45
N ILE A 14 -5.17 10.49 -16.38
CA ILE A 14 -5.28 9.66 -15.19
C ILE A 14 -4.48 10.27 -14.02
N HIS A 15 -3.26 10.74 -14.26
CA HIS A 15 -2.45 11.37 -13.23
C HIS A 15 -3.12 12.63 -12.64
N ASN A 16 -3.69 13.49 -13.48
CA ASN A 16 -4.41 14.68 -13.03
C ASN A 16 -5.69 14.32 -12.27
N ALA A 17 -6.44 13.33 -12.75
CA ALA A 17 -7.62 12.82 -12.07
C ALA A 17 -7.29 12.33 -10.66
N VAL A 18 -6.20 11.58 -10.50
CA VAL A 18 -5.71 11.14 -9.18
C VAL A 18 -5.32 12.35 -8.32
N LEU A 19 -4.58 13.33 -8.86
CA LEU A 19 -4.18 14.50 -8.08
C LEU A 19 -5.36 15.33 -7.55
N GLN A 20 -6.46 15.36 -8.29
CA GLN A 20 -7.69 16.09 -7.98
C GLN A 20 -8.74 15.24 -7.24
N ASP A 21 -8.46 13.96 -6.98
CA ASP A 21 -9.41 13.00 -6.40
C ASP A 21 -10.69 12.81 -7.25
N ASP A 22 -10.59 13.04 -8.56
CA ASP A 22 -11.70 13.09 -9.51
C ASP A 22 -11.83 11.79 -10.33
N TRP A 23 -12.43 10.77 -9.71
CA TRP A 23 -12.73 9.50 -10.38
C TRP A 23 -13.66 9.67 -11.59
N SER A 24 -14.60 10.62 -11.52
CA SER A 24 -15.64 10.81 -12.53
C SER A 24 -15.03 11.13 -13.90
N SER A 25 -13.99 11.97 -13.93
CA SER A 25 -13.29 12.37 -15.15
C SER A 25 -12.73 11.19 -15.98
N VAL A 26 -12.31 10.11 -15.33
CA VAL A 26 -11.66 8.96 -15.99
C VAL A 26 -12.48 7.67 -15.95
N SER A 27 -13.61 7.68 -15.25
CA SER A 27 -14.45 6.48 -15.07
C SER A 27 -14.92 5.87 -16.40
N GLU A 28 -15.28 6.70 -17.39
CA GLU A 28 -15.69 6.22 -18.70
C GLU A 28 -14.50 5.68 -19.52
N VAL A 29 -13.36 6.37 -19.45
CA VAL A 29 -12.10 5.92 -20.08
C VAL A 29 -11.69 4.55 -19.53
N PHE A 30 -11.87 4.30 -18.23
CA PHE A 30 -11.62 3.00 -17.61
C PHE A 30 -12.64 1.92 -17.99
N LYS A 31 -13.89 2.26 -18.28
CA LYS A 31 -14.85 1.29 -18.81
C LYS A 31 -14.49 0.86 -20.23
N VAL A 32 -14.10 1.82 -21.08
CA VAL A 32 -13.72 1.54 -22.47
C VAL A 32 -12.39 0.78 -22.53
N ASN A 33 -11.41 1.17 -21.69
CA ASN A 33 -10.09 0.56 -21.63
C ASN A 33 -9.74 0.09 -20.19
N PRO A 34 -10.30 -1.05 -19.74
CA PRO A 34 -10.10 -1.61 -18.40
C PRO A 34 -8.65 -1.72 -17.93
N GLY A 35 -7.72 -2.00 -18.84
CA GLY A 35 -6.30 -2.19 -18.54
C GLY A 35 -5.59 -0.91 -18.07
N LEU A 36 -6.13 0.28 -18.39
CA LEU A 36 -5.53 1.55 -17.97
C LEU A 36 -5.52 1.73 -16.45
N ARG A 37 -6.43 1.07 -15.71
CA ARG A 37 -6.47 1.11 -14.24
C ARG A 37 -5.22 0.55 -13.57
N MET A 38 -4.49 -0.33 -14.24
CA MET A 38 -3.28 -0.99 -13.71
C MET A 38 -2.02 -0.62 -14.47
N ARG A 39 -2.14 0.06 -15.61
CA ARG A 39 -0.98 0.43 -16.43
C ARG A 39 -0.11 1.44 -15.67
N PRO A 40 1.23 1.32 -15.72
CA PRO A 40 2.10 2.34 -15.19
C PRO A 40 1.90 3.69 -15.90
N ILE A 41 1.82 4.79 -15.14
CA ILE A 41 1.48 6.13 -15.66
C ILE A 41 2.59 7.18 -15.44
N ASN A 42 3.77 6.76 -15.01
CA ASN A 42 4.92 7.66 -14.86
C ASN A 42 6.26 6.91 -15.05
N VAL A 43 7.35 7.67 -15.03
CA VAL A 43 8.73 7.17 -15.22
C VAL A 43 9.23 6.26 -14.10
N LEU A 44 8.59 6.25 -12.93
CA LEU A 44 8.91 5.31 -11.85
C LEU A 44 8.19 3.97 -12.04
N SER A 45 7.35 3.86 -13.07
CA SER A 45 6.44 2.76 -13.29
C SER A 45 5.37 2.64 -12.20
N ASP A 46 4.94 3.76 -11.60
CA ASP A 46 3.85 3.74 -10.63
C ASP A 46 2.50 3.53 -11.33
N THR A 47 1.66 2.70 -10.72
CA THR A 47 0.27 2.50 -11.15
C THR A 47 -0.64 3.61 -10.59
N PRO A 48 -1.85 3.80 -11.14
CA PRO A 48 -2.83 4.76 -10.60
C PRO A 48 -3.11 4.52 -9.11
N LEU A 49 -3.17 3.25 -8.68
CA LEU A 49 -3.40 2.89 -7.28
C LEU A 49 -2.24 3.33 -6.36
N MET A 50 -0.99 3.14 -6.80
CA MET A 50 0.19 3.58 -6.04
C MET A 50 0.17 5.10 -5.82
N LEU A 51 -0.15 5.87 -6.85
CA LEU A 51 -0.24 7.32 -6.75
C LEU A 51 -1.39 7.77 -5.86
N ALA A 52 -2.59 7.20 -6.02
CA ALA A 52 -3.77 7.59 -5.25
C ALA A 52 -3.53 7.47 -3.73
N VAL A 53 -2.94 6.35 -3.30
CA VAL A 53 -2.61 6.16 -1.88
C VAL A 53 -1.36 6.95 -1.46
N GLY A 54 -0.39 7.16 -2.35
CA GLY A 54 0.82 7.94 -2.12
C GLY A 54 0.60 9.46 -2.03
N ILE A 55 -0.51 9.99 -2.54
CA ILE A 55 -0.86 11.42 -2.44
C ILE A 55 -1.55 11.75 -1.09
N ASN A 56 -1.98 10.73 -0.33
CA ASN A 56 -2.69 10.79 0.96
C ASN A 56 -4.07 11.49 0.94
N ARG A 57 -4.28 12.49 0.08
CA ARG A 57 -5.56 13.18 -0.08
C ARG A 57 -6.50 12.55 -1.11
N SER A 58 -6.02 11.64 -1.96
CA SER A 58 -6.83 11.02 -3.03
C SER A 58 -7.54 9.73 -2.60
N ASN A 59 -8.25 9.80 -1.47
CA ASN A 59 -8.84 8.61 -0.86
C ASN A 59 -10.12 8.16 -1.57
N HIS A 60 -10.91 9.09 -2.12
CA HIS A 60 -12.12 8.74 -2.86
C HIS A 60 -11.77 8.02 -4.16
N PHE A 61 -10.82 8.56 -4.94
CA PHE A 61 -10.30 7.91 -6.14
C PHE A 61 -9.72 6.53 -5.83
N ALA A 62 -8.93 6.39 -4.76
CA ALA A 62 -8.39 5.10 -4.35
C ALA A 62 -9.51 4.08 -4.04
N SER A 63 -10.56 4.49 -3.32
CA SER A 63 -11.72 3.65 -3.01
C SER A 63 -12.47 3.18 -4.26
N GLU A 64 -12.74 4.10 -5.18
CA GLU A 64 -13.42 3.80 -6.45
C GLU A 64 -12.58 2.88 -7.33
N LEU A 65 -11.27 3.15 -7.44
CA LEU A 65 -10.34 2.31 -8.19
C LEU A 65 -10.27 0.89 -7.61
N VAL A 66 -10.17 0.76 -6.28
CA VAL A 66 -10.18 -0.55 -5.60
C VAL A 66 -11.50 -1.30 -5.85
N SER A 67 -12.63 -0.61 -5.73
CA SER A 67 -13.96 -1.20 -5.98
C SER A 67 -14.12 -1.66 -7.43
N SER A 68 -13.67 -0.84 -8.37
CA SER A 68 -13.67 -1.13 -9.81
C SER A 68 -12.79 -2.33 -10.15
N LEU A 69 -11.57 -2.41 -9.60
CA LEU A 69 -10.66 -3.54 -9.79
C LEU A 69 -11.17 -4.83 -9.13
N LYS A 70 -11.89 -4.71 -8.01
CA LYS A 70 -12.53 -5.84 -7.32
C LYS A 70 -13.64 -6.45 -8.17
N ALA A 71 -14.47 -5.62 -8.78
CA ALA A 71 -15.56 -6.06 -9.65
C ALA A 71 -15.08 -6.94 -10.81
N ASP A 72 -13.88 -6.67 -11.33
CA ASP A 72 -13.30 -7.40 -12.46
C ASP A 72 -12.28 -8.48 -12.05
N GLY A 73 -12.15 -8.76 -10.74
CA GLY A 73 -11.22 -9.78 -10.22
C GLY A 73 -9.73 -9.42 -10.31
N ASN A 74 -9.39 -8.19 -10.71
CA ASN A 74 -8.02 -7.73 -10.94
C ASN A 74 -7.36 -7.11 -9.71
N LEU A 75 -8.10 -6.92 -8.61
CA LEU A 75 -7.60 -6.23 -7.42
C LEU A 75 -6.32 -6.85 -6.85
N GLN A 76 -6.23 -8.18 -6.72
CA GLN A 76 -5.03 -8.81 -6.15
C GLN A 76 -3.79 -8.58 -7.01
N ALA A 77 -3.94 -8.56 -8.34
CA ALA A 77 -2.85 -8.24 -9.25
C ALA A 77 -2.42 -6.76 -9.10
N ALA A 78 -3.37 -5.84 -8.92
CA ALA A 78 -3.08 -4.43 -8.68
C ALA A 78 -2.38 -4.17 -7.33
N LEU A 79 -2.79 -4.88 -6.27
CA LEU A 79 -2.15 -4.80 -4.94
C LEU A 79 -0.71 -5.31 -4.94
N ASN A 80 -0.43 -6.34 -5.75
CA ASN A 80 0.89 -6.97 -5.87
C ASN A 80 1.79 -6.31 -6.94
N ALA A 81 1.25 -5.39 -7.75
CA ALA A 81 2.05 -4.66 -8.72
C ALA A 81 3.18 -3.91 -8.02
N THR A 82 4.34 -3.83 -8.67
CA THR A 82 5.51 -3.11 -8.16
C THR A 82 6.03 -2.12 -9.18
N ASN A 83 6.52 -0.98 -8.69
CA ASN A 83 7.19 0.02 -9.53
C ASN A 83 8.67 -0.35 -9.75
N TYR A 84 9.47 0.52 -10.38
CA TYR A 84 10.88 0.24 -10.63
C TYR A 84 11.74 0.05 -9.37
N LYS A 85 11.34 0.61 -8.24
CA LYS A 85 11.97 0.40 -6.93
C LYS A 85 11.51 -0.89 -6.23
N GLY A 86 10.55 -1.62 -6.80
CA GLY A 86 9.91 -2.74 -6.13
C GLY A 86 8.86 -2.31 -5.11
N ASP A 87 8.51 -1.02 -5.04
CA ASP A 87 7.48 -0.54 -4.14
C ASP A 87 6.09 -0.98 -4.62
N THR A 88 5.29 -1.51 -3.71
CA THR A 88 3.84 -1.74 -3.89
C THR A 88 3.03 -0.52 -3.51
N ALA A 89 1.72 -0.52 -3.78
CA ALA A 89 0.81 0.51 -3.27
C ALA A 89 0.89 0.66 -1.74
N LEU A 90 1.11 -0.43 -1.01
CA LEU A 90 1.23 -0.40 0.46
C LEU A 90 2.51 0.32 0.91
N HIS A 91 3.62 0.19 0.18
CA HIS A 91 4.84 0.97 0.46
C HIS A 91 4.57 2.48 0.31
N HIS A 92 3.91 2.88 -0.78
CA HIS A 92 3.54 4.29 -1.02
C HIS A 92 2.65 4.85 0.09
N ALA A 93 1.60 4.11 0.48
CA ALA A 93 0.70 4.53 1.55
C ALA A 93 1.43 4.75 2.88
N VAL A 94 2.35 3.84 3.25
CA VAL A 94 3.14 3.96 4.48
C VAL A 94 4.09 5.14 4.42
N LYS A 95 4.83 5.32 3.31
CA LYS A 95 5.83 6.40 3.14
C LYS A 95 5.26 7.79 3.38
N VAL A 96 3.99 8.01 3.07
CA VAL A 96 3.30 9.30 3.27
C VAL A 96 2.39 9.36 4.49
N GLY A 97 2.34 8.28 5.28
CA GLY A 97 1.49 8.22 6.47
C GLY A 97 -0.01 8.13 6.18
N ASN A 98 -0.41 7.61 5.01
CA ASN A 98 -1.82 7.45 4.64
C ASN A 98 -2.44 6.22 5.31
N VAL A 99 -2.89 6.38 6.56
CA VAL A 99 -3.52 5.30 7.35
C VAL A 99 -4.79 4.77 6.66
N LYS A 100 -5.58 5.64 6.03
CA LYS A 100 -6.78 5.23 5.28
C LYS A 100 -6.44 4.34 4.10
N GLY A 101 -5.40 4.72 3.34
CA GLY A 101 -4.86 3.93 2.24
C GLY A 101 -4.33 2.58 2.71
N VAL A 102 -3.60 2.53 3.82
CA VAL A 102 -3.12 1.27 4.41
C VAL A 102 -4.29 0.33 4.74
N ASN A 103 -5.32 0.84 5.42
CA ASN A 103 -6.49 0.03 5.78
C ASN A 103 -7.25 -0.44 4.53
N LEU A 104 -7.47 0.45 3.57
CA LEU A 104 -8.14 0.11 2.30
C LEU A 104 -7.43 -1.03 1.57
N LEU A 105 -6.09 -0.99 1.50
CA LEU A 105 -5.28 -1.98 0.81
C LEU A 105 -5.22 -3.32 1.58
N MET A 106 -5.00 -3.29 2.89
CA MET A 106 -4.86 -4.50 3.71
C MET A 106 -6.19 -5.25 3.85
N MET A 107 -7.29 -4.56 4.13
CA MET A 107 -8.63 -5.18 4.25
C MET A 107 -9.12 -5.83 2.95
N ASN A 108 -8.59 -5.41 1.80
CA ASN A 108 -8.95 -5.98 0.51
C ASN A 108 -7.91 -6.96 -0.05
N SER A 109 -6.81 -7.20 0.65
CA SER A 109 -5.83 -8.22 0.25
C SER A 109 -6.23 -9.59 0.77
N PHE A 110 -6.02 -10.63 -0.05
CA PHE A 110 -6.10 -12.02 0.42
C PHE A 110 -4.75 -12.56 0.86
N ASP A 111 -3.68 -11.78 0.69
CA ASP A 111 -2.34 -12.15 1.09
C ASP A 111 -2.04 -11.65 2.51
N PRO A 112 -1.96 -12.54 3.51
CA PRO A 112 -1.66 -12.13 4.88
C PRO A 112 -0.27 -11.48 5.00
N ASN A 113 0.64 -11.75 4.06
CA ASN A 113 2.01 -11.28 4.10
C ASN A 113 2.25 -9.99 3.29
N ILE A 114 1.20 -9.30 2.84
CA ILE A 114 1.33 -8.10 1.99
C ILE A 114 2.21 -7.01 2.63
N ALA A 115 2.17 -6.87 3.96
CA ALA A 115 2.97 -5.91 4.72
C ALA A 115 4.44 -6.35 4.94
N LEU A 116 4.80 -7.57 4.57
CA LEU A 116 6.13 -8.17 4.75
C LEU A 116 6.91 -8.29 3.44
N ARG A 117 6.37 -7.82 2.31
CA ARG A 117 7.05 -7.88 1.01
C ARG A 117 8.17 -6.87 0.94
N TYR A 118 9.36 -7.33 0.55
CA TYR A 118 10.52 -6.46 0.35
C TYR A 118 10.46 -5.74 -1.00
N ASN A 119 10.73 -4.44 -1.00
CA ASN A 119 11.12 -3.70 -2.20
C ASN A 119 12.62 -3.96 -2.53
N LYS A 120 13.13 -3.35 -3.61
CA LYS A 120 14.53 -3.52 -4.04
C LYS A 120 15.54 -2.83 -3.11
N GLU A 121 15.07 -1.95 -2.22
CA GLU A 121 15.88 -1.31 -1.19
C GLU A 121 15.96 -2.17 0.09
N GLY A 122 15.36 -3.37 0.11
CA GLY A 122 15.36 -4.26 1.27
C GLY A 122 14.40 -3.80 2.37
N GLN A 123 13.40 -2.98 2.04
CA GLN A 123 12.43 -2.45 2.98
C GLN A 123 11.08 -3.13 2.78
N THR A 124 10.37 -3.44 3.87
CA THR A 124 8.96 -3.84 3.83
C THR A 124 8.07 -2.66 4.23
N PRO A 125 6.77 -2.65 3.87
CA PRO A 125 5.86 -1.63 4.36
C PRO A 125 5.83 -1.56 5.89
N LEU A 126 5.87 -2.71 6.57
CA LEU A 126 5.88 -2.76 8.03
C LEU A 126 7.18 -2.20 8.62
N LEU A 127 8.33 -2.49 8.03
CA LEU A 127 9.63 -1.92 8.46
C LEU A 127 9.66 -0.41 8.27
N LEU A 128 9.14 0.07 7.14
CA LEU A 128 9.00 1.51 6.87
C LEU A 128 8.10 2.18 7.91
N ALA A 129 6.96 1.59 8.26
CA ALA A 129 6.07 2.13 9.28
C ALA A 129 6.78 2.24 10.64
N ALA A 130 7.65 1.28 10.95
CA ALA A 130 8.39 1.23 12.20
C ALA A 130 9.50 2.28 12.29
N TRP A 131 10.15 2.60 11.16
CA TRP A 131 11.17 3.65 11.09
C TRP A 131 10.60 5.06 11.01
N LEU A 132 9.35 5.21 10.59
CA LEU A 132 8.67 6.50 10.60
C LEU A 132 8.21 6.80 12.03
N VAL A 133 9.17 7.20 12.88
CA VAL A 133 9.12 7.48 14.34
C VAL A 133 7.88 8.28 14.82
N ARG A 134 7.13 8.92 13.92
CA ARG A 134 5.95 9.75 14.23
C ARG A 134 4.59 9.10 13.93
N ASN A 135 4.52 7.81 13.60
CA ASN A 135 3.26 7.23 13.11
C ASN A 135 2.76 6.02 13.92
N LYS A 136 2.64 6.21 15.25
CA LYS A 136 1.98 5.23 16.15
C LYS A 136 0.62 4.76 15.62
N PRO A 137 -0.28 5.62 15.11
CA PRO A 137 -1.55 5.16 14.54
C PRO A 137 -1.39 4.24 13.32
N MET A 138 -0.37 4.47 12.47
CA MET A 138 -0.09 3.62 11.30
C MET A 138 0.31 2.21 11.72
N LEU A 139 1.27 2.12 12.65
CA LEU A 139 1.75 0.84 13.17
C LEU A 139 0.63 0.09 13.90
N GLU A 140 -0.17 0.77 14.74
CA GLU A 140 -1.35 0.18 15.39
C GLU A 140 -2.32 -0.41 14.35
N SER A 141 -2.61 0.34 13.29
CA SER A 141 -3.49 -0.12 12.21
C SER A 141 -2.94 -1.36 11.49
N MET A 142 -1.66 -1.35 11.11
CA MET A 142 -1.03 -2.48 10.43
C MET A 142 -0.98 -3.73 11.32
N TYR A 143 -0.67 -3.57 12.61
CA TYR A 143 -0.65 -4.70 13.55
C TYR A 143 -2.05 -5.26 13.83
N PHE A 144 -3.07 -4.39 13.89
CA PHE A 144 -4.46 -4.80 14.02
C PHE A 144 -4.87 -5.68 12.83
N GLU A 145 -4.63 -5.22 11.60
CA GLU A 145 -4.95 -5.97 10.38
C GLU A 145 -4.14 -7.27 10.25
N LEU A 146 -2.89 -7.28 10.71
CA LEU A 146 -2.07 -8.50 10.75
C LEU A 146 -2.46 -9.47 11.86
N GLY A 147 -3.31 -9.06 12.82
CA GLY A 147 -3.71 -9.89 13.97
C GLY A 147 -2.60 -10.11 15.01
N VAL A 148 -1.58 -9.25 15.05
CA VAL A 148 -0.38 -9.45 15.91
C VAL A 148 -0.69 -9.25 17.41
N PHE A 149 -1.69 -8.45 17.76
CA PHE A 149 -2.06 -8.17 19.16
C PHE A 149 -3.24 -8.98 19.71
N TYR A 150 -3.86 -9.85 18.88
CA TYR A 150 -4.87 -10.79 19.37
C TYR A 150 -4.18 -12.11 19.76
N TYR A 151 -4.46 -12.57 20.98
CA TYR A 151 -3.83 -13.69 21.70
C TYR A 151 -3.78 -15.04 20.93
N PRO A 152 -2.92 -15.99 21.37
CA PRO A 152 -2.18 -16.91 20.53
C PRO A 152 -2.90 -18.23 20.28
N HIS A 153 -3.87 -18.26 19.38
CA HIS A 153 -4.20 -19.51 18.70
C HIS A 153 -4.56 -19.20 17.25
N ASN A 154 -3.70 -19.66 16.33
CA ASN A 154 -3.82 -19.61 14.87
C ASN A 154 -3.26 -18.36 14.15
N LEU A 155 -1.99 -18.02 14.42
CA LEU A 155 -1.22 -17.23 13.44
C LEU A 155 -0.83 -18.15 12.27
N MET A 156 -1.43 -17.93 11.09
CA MET A 156 -1.08 -18.55 9.81
C MET A 156 0.26 -18.04 9.24
N TYR A 157 1.03 -17.24 9.99
CA TYR A 157 2.31 -16.71 9.55
C TYR A 157 3.41 -17.76 9.76
N SER A 158 4.02 -18.20 8.66
CA SER A 158 5.15 -19.13 8.67
C SER A 158 6.43 -18.53 9.28
N ASP A 159 6.48 -17.20 9.52
CA ASP A 159 7.71 -16.51 9.84
C ASP A 159 7.59 -15.57 11.07
N LYS A 160 7.23 -16.14 12.22
CA LYS A 160 7.24 -15.44 13.51
C LYS A 160 8.59 -14.79 13.82
N SER A 161 9.70 -15.34 13.31
CA SER A 161 11.05 -14.81 13.52
C SER A 161 11.23 -13.42 12.92
N LEU A 162 10.61 -13.16 11.77
CA LEU A 162 10.77 -11.92 11.01
C LEU A 162 10.06 -10.75 11.68
N ILE A 163 8.83 -10.99 12.13
CA ILE A 163 7.99 -10.00 12.83
C ILE A 163 8.62 -9.66 14.18
N PHE A 164 8.99 -10.66 14.99
CA PHE A 164 9.54 -10.38 16.31
C PHE A 164 10.99 -9.89 16.26
N GLY A 165 11.88 -10.46 15.44
CA GLY A 165 13.30 -10.10 15.41
C GLY A 165 13.62 -8.78 14.72
N THR A 166 13.09 -8.58 13.50
CA THR A 166 13.40 -7.39 12.67
C THR A 166 12.66 -6.15 13.16
N LEU A 167 11.47 -6.32 13.74
CA LEU A 167 10.69 -5.19 14.24
C LEU A 167 10.97 -4.89 15.72
N LEU A 168 11.63 -5.76 16.50
CA LEU A 168 11.83 -5.52 17.94
C LEU A 168 12.42 -4.13 18.21
N THR A 169 13.55 -3.82 17.56
CA THR A 169 14.25 -2.55 17.78
C THR A 169 13.41 -1.36 17.32
N PRO A 170 12.86 -1.32 16.09
CA PRO A 170 11.94 -0.24 15.69
C PRO A 170 10.69 -0.10 16.57
N THR A 171 10.14 -1.21 17.09
CA THR A 171 8.93 -1.23 17.94
C THR A 171 9.24 -0.67 19.34
N ILE A 172 10.45 -0.93 19.86
CA ILE A 172 10.98 -0.31 21.08
C ILE A 172 11.18 1.19 20.85
N ASP A 173 11.85 1.58 19.77
CA ASP A 173 12.14 2.98 19.44
C ASP A 173 10.85 3.81 19.22
N ALA A 174 9.81 3.19 18.66
CA ALA A 174 8.48 3.78 18.48
C ALA A 174 7.63 3.79 19.77
N GLY A 175 8.12 3.24 20.89
CA GLY A 175 7.46 3.29 22.20
C GLY A 175 6.27 2.33 22.37
N PHE A 176 6.14 1.30 21.53
CA PHE A 176 4.99 0.38 21.55
C PHE A 176 4.99 -0.57 22.77
N LEU A 177 6.16 -1.05 23.18
CA LEU A 177 6.26 -2.01 24.30
C LEU A 177 6.16 -1.34 25.68
N GLY A 178 6.22 -0.02 25.77
CA GLY A 178 6.22 0.72 27.05
C GLY A 178 4.86 0.81 27.76
N GLN A 179 3.75 0.49 27.09
CA GLN A 179 2.39 0.65 27.66
C GLN A 179 1.68 -0.66 28.02
N GLN A 180 2.17 -1.83 27.59
CA GLN A 180 1.54 -3.12 27.89
C GLN A 180 2.08 -3.81 29.16
N TYR A 181 3.06 -3.22 29.86
CA TYR A 181 3.68 -3.77 31.08
C TYR A 181 3.59 -2.84 32.29
N LYS A 182 2.49 -2.09 32.44
CA LYS A 182 2.17 -1.46 33.74
C LYS A 182 1.26 -2.41 34.51
N TYR A 183 1.86 -3.16 35.44
CA TYR A 183 1.17 -3.90 36.50
C TYR A 183 0.37 -2.94 37.40
#